data_AF-A0A3M1RFV3-F1
#
_entry.id   AF-A0A3M1RFV3-F1
#
_cell.length_a   1.000
_cell.length_b   1.000
_cell.length_c   1.000
_cell.angle_alpha   90.00
_cell.angle_beta   90.00
_cell.angle_gamma   90.00
#
_symmetry.space_group_name_H-M   'P 1'
#
loop_
_entity.id
_entity.type
_entity.pdbx_description
1 polymer ?
#
loop_
_entity_poly.entity_id
_entity_poly.type
_entity_poly.pdbx_seq_one_letter_code
_entity_poly.pdbx_strand_id
1 'polypeptide(L)' 'YTLSAVIAPMSTTTIAALIGFRAMSLGTLKMMGDLGTVMSLGVLASMVAAITLVPSLLMISEKI' A
#
# COMPACT_ATOMS: atom_id res chain seq x y z
N TYR A 1 1.35 1.69 21.32
CA TYR A 1 2.48 0.91 20.78
C TYR A 1 2.14 0.14 19.49
N THR A 2 0.93 -0.42 19.36
CA THR A 2 0.52 -1.21 18.17
C THR A 2 0.48 -0.41 16.86
N LEU A 3 0.07 0.87 16.89
CA LEU A 3 0.02 1.73 15.70
C LEU A 3 1.38 1.84 14.99
N SER A 4 2.46 2.11 15.72
CA SER A 4 3.82 2.19 15.15
C SER A 4 4.30 0.84 14.63
N ALA A 5 3.89 -0.26 15.26
CA ALA A 5 4.22 -1.61 14.84
C ALA A 5 3.48 -2.07 13.58
N VAL A 6 2.35 -1.45 13.21
CA VAL A 6 1.61 -1.75 11.96
C VAL A 6 1.94 -0.76 10.85
N ILE A 7 2.16 0.51 11.18
CA ILE A 7 2.53 1.54 10.20
C ILE A 7 3.89 1.25 9.57
N ALA A 8 4.89 0.84 10.37
CA ALA A 8 6.23 0.51 9.87
C ALA A 8 6.26 -0.64 8.83
N PRO A 9 5.63 -1.81 9.05
CA PRO A 9 5.59 -2.85 8.04
C PRO A 9 4.71 -2.47 6.84
N MET A 10 3.60 -1.74 7.03
CA MET A 10 2.73 -1.28 5.93
C MET A 10 3.42 -0.30 4.99
N SER A 11 4.18 0.66 5.52
CA SER A 11 4.95 1.58 4.68
C SER A 11 6.04 0.83 3.92
N THR A 12 6.74 -0.09 4.58
CA THR A 12 7.84 -0.85 3.97
C THR A 12 7.33 -1.75 2.84
N THR A 13 6.19 -2.43 3.02
CA THR A 13 5.56 -3.23 1.95
C THR A 13 5.05 -2.36 0.81
N THR A 14 4.46 -1.20 1.11
CA THR A 14 3.99 -0.28 0.06
C THR A 14 5.14 0.28 -0.78
N ILE A 15 6.25 0.65 -0.14
CA ILE A 15 7.46 1.11 -0.83
C ILE A 15 8.04 -0.02 -1.69
N ALA A 16 8.13 -1.24 -1.16
CA ALA A 16 8.59 -2.40 -1.92
C ALA A 16 7.69 -2.69 -3.15
N ALA A 17 6.37 -2.61 -2.98
CA ALA A 17 5.41 -2.78 -4.08
C ALA A 17 5.55 -1.66 -5.13
N LEU A 18 5.71 -0.40 -4.71
CA LEU A 18 5.95 0.71 -5.63
C LEU A 18 7.22 0.52 -6.44
N ILE A 19 8.31 0.06 -5.82
CA ILE A 19 9.57 -0.23 -6.51
C ILE A 19 9.38 -1.36 -7.53
N GLY A 20 8.66 -2.43 -7.16
CA GLY A 20 8.30 -3.53 -8.07
C GLY A 20 7.48 -3.07 -9.28
N PHE A 21 6.45 -2.24 -9.06
CA PHE A 21 5.65 -1.68 -10.16
C PHE A 21 6.43 -0.69 -11.02
N ARG A 22 7.34 0.09 -10.44
CA ARG A 22 8.25 0.97 -11.18
C ARG A 22 9.25 0.17 -12.02
N ALA A 23 9.77 -0.94 -11.51
CA ALA A 23 10.62 -1.86 -12.28
C ALA A 23 9.84 -2.51 -13.43
N MET A 24 8.58 -2.87 -13.20
CA MET A 24 7.67 -3.40 -14.22
C MET A 24 7.43 -2.39 -15.35
N SER A 25 7.34 -1.10 -15.02
CA SER A 25 7.20 -0.01 -16.00
C SER A 25 8.44 0.23 -16.87
N LEU A 26 9.61 -0.35 -16.54
CA LEU A 26 10.84 -0.19 -17.31
C LEU A 26 10.97 -1.22 -18.45
N GLY A 27 10.13 -2.26 -18.45
CA GLY A 27 10.01 -3.22 -19.55
C GLY A 27 9.31 -2.58 -20.76
N THR A 28 9.93 -2.70 -21.93
CA THR A 28 9.66 -2.01 -23.20
C THR A 28 8.29 -2.20 -23.88
N LEU A 29 7.25 -2.67 -23.19
CA LEU A 29 5.88 -2.66 -23.71
C LEU A 29 5.09 -1.52 -23.07
N LYS A 30 4.66 -0.54 -23.88
CA LYS A 30 3.83 0.62 -23.49
C LYS A 30 2.60 0.27 -22.63
N MET A 31 2.09 -0.96 -22.73
CA MET A 31 1.01 -1.49 -21.88
C MET A 31 1.42 -1.64 -20.40
N MET A 32 2.69 -1.96 -20.13
CA MET A 32 3.22 -2.28 -18.81
C MET A 32 3.50 -1.02 -17.97
N GLY A 33 3.82 0.10 -18.63
CA GLY A 33 3.94 1.41 -17.99
C GLY A 33 2.59 2.00 -17.54
N ASP A 34 1.56 1.90 -18.38
CA ASP A 34 0.19 2.29 -18.01
C ASP A 34 -0.38 1.38 -16.91
N LEU A 35 -0.16 0.06 -17.00
CA LEU A 35 -0.52 -0.89 -15.94
C LEU A 35 0.18 -0.59 -14.61
N GLY A 36 1.49 -0.32 -14.62
CA GLY A 36 2.25 0.03 -13.42
C GLY A 36 1.76 1.33 -12.78
N THR A 37 1.30 2.29 -13.58
CA THR A 37 0.75 3.56 -13.10
C THR A 37 -0.62 3.38 -12.44
N VAL A 38 -1.52 2.61 -13.06
CA VAL A 38 -2.83 2.25 -12.49
C VAL A 38 -2.67 1.42 -11.21
N MET A 39 -1.77 0.45 -11.20
CA MET A 39 -1.46 -0.37 -10.01
C MET A 39 -0.90 0.49 -8.87
N SER A 40 0.04 1.40 -9.16
CA SER A 40 0.60 2.32 -8.16
C SER A 40 -0.48 3.24 -7.56
N LEU A 41 -1.41 3.75 -8.36
CA LEU A 41 -2.54 4.55 -7.86
C LEU A 41 -3.49 3.72 -7.01
N GLY A 42 -3.77 2.46 -7.40
CA GLY A 42 -4.57 1.52 -6.61
C GLY A 42 -3.95 1.20 -5.25
N VAL A 43 -2.63 0.97 -5.21
CA VAL A 43 -1.92 0.72 -3.95
C VAL A 43 -1.94 1.94 -3.04
N LEU A 44 -1.75 3.15 -3.58
CA LEU A 44 -1.85 4.39 -2.80
C LEU A 44 -3.25 4.57 -2.20
N ALA A 45 -4.31 4.31 -2.98
CA ALA A 45 -5.68 4.35 -2.48
C ALA A 45 -5.93 3.30 -1.38
N SER A 46 -5.41 2.08 -1.56
CA SER A 46 -5.50 1.02 -0.54
C SER A 46 -4.72 1.35 0.72
N MET A 47 -3.61 2.09 0.62
CA MET A 47 -2.82 2.50 1.78
C MET A 47 -3.58 3.50 2.64
N VAL A 48 -4.26 4.46 2.03
CA VAL A 48 -5.14 5.41 2.74
C VAL A 48 -6.31 4.67 3.40
N ALA A 49 -6.94 3.74 2.68
CA ALA A 49 -7.99 2.90 3.23
C ALA A 49 -7.49 2.06 4.42
N ALA A 50 -6.33 1.40 4.29
CA ALA A 50 -5.74 0.56 5.32
C ALA A 50 -5.34 1.34 6.57
N ILE A 51 -4.75 2.54 6.42
CA ILE A 51 -4.41 3.42 7.55
C ILE A 51 -5.66 3.85 8.33
N THR A 52 -6.84 3.86 7.71
CA THR A 52 -8.11 4.21 8.38
C THR A 52 -8.82 2.98 8.95
N LEU A 53 -8.84 1.87 8.20
CA LEU A 53 -9.50 0.62 8.60
C LEU A 53 -8.79 -0.06 9.78
N VAL A 54 -7.46 -0.12 9.78
CA VAL A 54 -6.67 -0.76 10.84
C VAL A 54 -6.91 -0.12 12.22
N PRO A 55 -6.83 1.21 12.43
CA PRO A 55 -7.14 1.81 13.72
C PRO A 55 -8.62 1.70 14.07
N SER A 56 -9.52 1.73 13.09
CA SER A 56 -10.96 1.54 13.37
C SER A 56 -11.26 0.14 13.91
N LEU A 57 -10.64 -0.91 13.36
CA LEU A 57 -10.74 -2.27 13.86
C LEU A 57 -10.08 -2.44 15.23
N LEU A 58 -8.90 -1.86 15.45
CA LEU A 58 -8.24 -1.87 16.76
C LEU A 58 -9.09 -1.20 17.84
N MET A 59 -9.66 -0.02 17.55
CA MET A 59 -10.57 0.69 18.47
C MET A 59 -11.83 -0.12 18.80
N ILE A 60 -12.31 -0.97 17.89
CA ILE A 60 -13.47 -1.84 18.11
C ILE A 60 -13.07 -3.06 18.95
N SER A 61 -11.96 -3.73 18.62
CA SER A 61 -11.46 -4.89 19.37
C SER A 61 -10.98 -4.55 20.77
N GLU A 62 -10.55 -3.31 21.03
CA GLU A 62 -10.18 -2.87 22.39
C GLU A 62 -11.41 -2.47 23.23
N LYS A 63 -12.56 -2.28 22.58
CA LYS A 63 -13.83 -1.86 23.20
C LYS A 63 -14.81 -3.03 23.42
N ILE A 64 -14.45 -4.22 22.95
CA ILE A 64 -15.11 -5.52 23.19
C ILE A 64 -14.28 -6.28 24.23
#